data_AF-A0A1I1YYX0-F1
#
_entry.id   AF-A0A1I1YYX0-F1
#
_cell.length_a   1.000
_cell.length_b   1.000
_cell.length_c   1.000
_cell.angle_alpha   90.00
_cell.angle_beta   90.00
_cell.angle_gamma   90.00
#
_symmetry.space_group_name_H-M   'P 1'
#
loop_
_entity.id
_entity.type
_entity.pdbx_description
1 polymer ?
#
loop_
_entity_poly.entity_id
_entity_poly.type
_entity_poly.pdbx_seq_one_letter_code
_entity_poly.pdbx_strand_id
1 'polypeptide(L)'
;MSFLTNHYVLSFIKFAILATLGEIIASSIKSKKVTIPHSIGYRMLIWGLLGVWIAFMMGIFAESMTAKLSKAGSPILHSKLAFAFLTSVLMNTSFGPLFMVFHKHTDTYLDIRYENRLSNETEKITLRDVCGRIDYYAYAKNVLVGTLPTFWVPAHTITFLLPGEYRVIFAALLSICLGIILSLKS
;
A
#
# COMPACT_ATOMS: atom_id res chain seq x y z
N MET A 1 -15.19 -17.06 18.09
CA MET A 1 -13.84 -16.88 17.49
C MET A 1 -13.15 -15.75 18.22
N SER A 2 -11.90 -15.94 18.65
CA SER A 2 -11.13 -14.88 19.32
C SER A 2 -10.94 -13.68 18.40
N PHE A 3 -11.11 -12.47 18.92
CA PHE A 3 -10.88 -11.21 18.18
C PHE A 3 -9.48 -11.17 17.55
N LEU A 4 -8.48 -11.75 18.23
CA LEU A 4 -7.08 -11.81 17.79
C LEU A 4 -6.78 -12.91 16.77
N THR A 5 -7.72 -13.83 16.49
CA THR A 5 -7.57 -14.83 15.43
C THR A 5 -8.25 -14.40 14.12
N ASN A 6 -8.92 -13.25 14.10
CA ASN A 6 -9.50 -12.72 12.87
C ASN A 6 -8.40 -12.15 11.97
N HIS A 7 -8.26 -12.74 10.77
CA HIS A 7 -7.25 -12.36 9.78
C HIS A 7 -7.27 -10.86 9.43
N TYR A 8 -8.45 -10.24 9.35
CA TYR A 8 -8.58 -8.82 9.03
C TYR A 8 -8.16 -7.92 10.20
N VAL A 9 -8.50 -8.29 11.44
CA VAL A 9 -8.04 -7.56 12.64
C VAL A 9 -6.52 -7.59 12.73
N LEU A 10 -5.90 -8.75 12.49
CA LEU A 10 -4.45 -8.86 12.45
C LEU A 10 -3.84 -8.05 11.30
N SER A 11 -4.50 -8.00 10.15
CA SER A 11 -4.06 -7.17 9.01
C SER A 11 -4.11 -5.69 9.37
N PHE A 12 -5.19 -5.23 10.02
CA PHE A 12 -5.30 -3.89 10.55
C PHE A 12 -4.12 -3.54 11.45
N ILE A 13 -3.85 -4.37 12.47
CA ILE A 13 -2.79 -4.12 13.44
C ILE A 13 -1.41 -4.10 12.76
N LYS A 14 -1.13 -5.06 11.88
CA LYS A 14 0.16 -5.18 11.17
C LYS A 14 0.43 -3.93 10.34
N PHE A 15 -0.53 -3.49 9.52
CA PHE A 15 -0.33 -2.33 8.66
C PHE A 15 -0.33 -1.02 9.44
N ALA A 16 -1.21 -0.88 10.43
CA ALA A 16 -1.22 0.29 11.32
C ALA A 16 0.17 0.53 11.93
N ILE A 17 0.84 -0.52 12.41
CA ILE A 17 2.17 -0.38 13.01
C ILE A 17 3.26 -0.25 11.94
N LEU A 18 3.35 -1.20 11.01
CA LEU A 18 4.50 -1.33 10.11
C LEU A 18 4.53 -0.24 9.04
N ALA A 19 3.39 0.16 8.49
CA ALA A 19 3.35 1.22 7.48
C ALA A 19 3.63 2.59 8.09
N THR A 20 3.06 2.88 9.26
CA THR A 20 3.36 4.09 10.04
C THR A 20 4.85 4.16 10.40
N LEU A 21 5.46 3.04 10.81
CA LEU A 21 6.90 2.97 11.05
C LEU A 21 7.70 3.25 9.77
N GLY A 22 7.27 2.69 8.63
CA GLY A 22 7.85 2.96 7.33
C GLY A 22 7.86 4.45 6.98
N GLU A 23 6.77 5.18 7.27
CA GLU A 23 6.70 6.63 7.08
C GLU A 23 7.64 7.41 8.00
N ILE A 24 7.71 7.03 9.29
CA ILE A 24 8.63 7.67 10.25
C ILE A 24 10.07 7.47 9.79
N ILE A 25 10.44 6.26 9.38
CA ILE A 25 11.77 5.95 8.86
C ILE A 25 12.05 6.78 7.60
N ALA A 26 11.13 6.78 6.64
CA ALA A 26 11.29 7.52 5.39
C ALA A 26 11.51 9.02 5.63
N SER A 27 10.67 9.62 6.48
CA SER A 27 10.76 11.02 6.89
C SER A 27 12.07 11.32 7.61
N SER A 28 12.49 10.44 8.53
CA SER A 28 13.70 10.61 9.32
C SER A 28 14.98 10.52 8.49
N ILE A 29 15.01 9.62 7.49
CA ILE A 29 16.13 9.52 6.55
C ILE A 29 16.22 10.82 5.73
N LYS A 30 15.09 11.30 5.19
CA LYS A 30 15.05 12.49 4.35
C LYS A 30 15.49 13.75 5.09
N SER A 31 15.08 13.91 6.35
CA SER A 31 15.43 15.07 7.18
C SER A 31 16.75 14.93 7.93
N LYS A 32 17.42 13.77 7.84
CA LYS A 32 18.64 13.40 8.60
C LYS A 32 18.49 13.52 10.13
N LYS A 33 17.27 13.51 10.65
CA LYS A 33 16.95 13.55 12.08
C LYS A 33 15.65 12.79 12.34
N VAL A 34 15.48 12.25 13.55
CA VAL A 34 14.22 11.56 13.91
C VAL A 34 13.04 12.52 13.72
N THR A 35 12.18 12.22 12.76
CA THR A 35 11.07 13.07 12.35
C THR A 35 9.79 12.25 12.30
N ILE A 36 8.85 12.62 13.16
CA ILE A 36 7.54 11.98 13.24
C ILE A 36 6.57 12.80 12.37
N PRO A 37 5.90 12.18 11.39
CA PRO A 37 4.85 12.85 10.61
C PRO A 37 3.73 13.39 11.50
N HIS A 38 3.15 14.54 11.14
CA HIS A 38 1.96 15.03 11.82
C HIS A 38 0.78 14.07 11.65
N SER A 39 -0.25 14.23 12.48
CA SER A 39 -1.48 13.42 12.41
C SER A 39 -1.22 11.91 12.55
N ILE A 40 -0.14 11.49 13.23
CA ILE A 40 0.32 10.09 13.29
C ILE A 40 -0.77 9.10 13.72
N GLY A 41 -1.64 9.47 14.67
CA GLY A 41 -2.76 8.62 15.10
C GLY A 41 -3.79 8.39 14.00
N TYR A 42 -4.11 9.42 13.21
CA TYR A 42 -5.02 9.29 12.06
C TYR A 42 -4.36 8.53 10.91
N ARG A 43 -3.07 8.75 10.65
CA ARG A 43 -2.29 8.00 9.65
C ARG A 43 -2.25 6.51 10.00
N MET A 44 -2.00 6.17 11.27
CA MET A 44 -2.04 4.80 11.76
C MET A 44 -3.41 4.13 11.57
N LEU A 45 -4.49 4.87 11.84
CA LEU A 45 -5.86 4.39 11.59
C LEU A 45 -6.10 4.13 10.10
N ILE A 46 -5.73 5.07 9.23
CA ILE A 46 -5.85 4.92 7.77
C ILE A 46 -5.07 3.70 7.30
N TRP A 47 -3.81 3.55 7.72
CA TRP A 47 -3.00 2.38 7.38
C TRP A 47 -3.62 1.07 7.84
N GLY A 48 -4.21 1.02 9.02
CA GLY A 48 -4.92 -0.16 9.48
C GLY A 48 -6.11 -0.51 8.56
N LEU A 49 -6.93 0.47 8.19
CA LEU A 49 -8.06 0.27 7.28
C LEU A 49 -7.60 -0.16 5.88
N LEU A 50 -6.56 0.49 5.35
CA LEU A 50 -5.92 0.12 4.09
C LEU A 50 -5.34 -1.31 4.16
N GLY A 51 -4.78 -1.72 5.30
CA GLY A 51 -4.26 -3.06 5.52
C GLY A 51 -5.32 -4.15 5.45
N VAL A 52 -6.51 -3.89 6.01
CA VAL A 52 -7.68 -4.78 5.86
C VAL A 52 -8.04 -4.92 4.38
N TRP A 53 -8.09 -3.80 3.66
CA TRP A 53 -8.44 -3.80 2.24
C TRP A 53 -7.40 -4.54 1.39
N ILE A 54 -6.10 -4.34 1.66
CA ILE A 54 -5.01 -5.07 1.01
C ILE A 54 -5.18 -6.58 1.24
N ALA A 55 -5.37 -7.01 2.49
CA ALA A 55 -5.53 -8.43 2.81
C ALA A 55 -6.71 -9.06 2.07
N PHE A 56 -7.85 -8.36 2.04
CA PHE A 56 -9.03 -8.80 1.29
C PHE A 56 -8.77 -8.90 -0.22
N MET A 57 -8.18 -7.87 -0.83
CA MET A 57 -7.90 -7.85 -2.26
C MET A 57 -6.87 -8.91 -2.66
N MET A 58 -5.82 -9.12 -1.85
CA MET A 58 -4.84 -10.17 -2.09
C MET A 58 -5.47 -11.57 -2.12
N GLY A 59 -6.46 -11.82 -1.24
CA GLY A 59 -7.27 -13.05 -1.26
C GLY A 59 -8.03 -13.19 -2.58
N ILE A 60 -8.78 -12.14 -2.95
CA ILE A 60 -9.55 -12.13 -4.22
C ILE A 60 -8.66 -12.40 -5.43
N PHE A 61 -7.52 -11.72 -5.55
CA PHE A 61 -6.63 -11.91 -6.70
C PHE A 61 -6.03 -13.31 -6.73
N ALA A 62 -5.60 -13.84 -5.57
CA ALA A 62 -5.06 -15.19 -5.49
C ALA A 62 -6.10 -16.27 -5.85
N GLU A 63 -7.31 -16.18 -5.31
CA GLU A 63 -8.38 -17.14 -5.59
C GLU A 63 -8.84 -17.07 -7.04
N SER A 64 -9.05 -15.85 -7.56
CA SER A 64 -9.45 -15.63 -8.95
C SER A 64 -8.40 -16.14 -9.93
N MET A 65 -7.11 -15.88 -9.67
CA MET A 65 -6.03 -16.36 -10.53
C MET A 65 -5.91 -17.88 -10.48
N THR A 66 -6.06 -18.50 -9.30
CA THR A 66 -6.07 -19.96 -9.16
C THR A 66 -7.17 -20.58 -10.01
N ALA A 67 -8.40 -20.05 -9.93
CA ALA A 67 -9.54 -20.53 -10.71
C ALA A 67 -9.41 -20.33 -12.22
N LYS A 68 -8.65 -19.30 -12.66
CA LYS A 68 -8.35 -19.06 -14.08
C LYS A 68 -7.28 -20.01 -14.59
N LEU A 69 -6.19 -20.19 -13.84
CA LEU A 69 -5.07 -21.04 -14.25
C LEU A 69 -5.43 -22.54 -14.20
N SER A 70 -6.32 -22.97 -13.31
CA SER A 70 -6.80 -24.36 -13.29
C SER A 70 -7.55 -24.79 -14.56
N LYS A 71 -7.99 -23.83 -15.37
CA LYS A 71 -8.68 -24.06 -16.66
C LYS A 71 -7.73 -23.91 -17.84
N ALA A 72 -6.47 -23.55 -17.62
CA ALA A 72 -5.51 -23.37 -18.69
C ALA A 72 -5.05 -24.72 -19.22
N GLY A 73 -4.92 -24.88 -20.54
CA GLY A 73 -4.41 -26.12 -21.14
C GLY A 73 -2.89 -26.29 -21.07
N SER A 74 -2.15 -25.28 -20.59
CA SER A 74 -0.69 -25.25 -20.62
C SER A 74 -0.07 -25.62 -19.26
N PRO A 75 0.83 -26.62 -19.19
CA PRO A 75 1.56 -26.97 -17.96
C PRO A 75 2.36 -25.82 -17.36
N ILE A 76 2.88 -24.90 -18.20
CA ILE A 76 3.66 -23.74 -17.77
C ILE A 76 2.81 -22.79 -16.92
N LEU A 77 1.53 -22.62 -17.29
CA LEU A 77 0.58 -21.77 -16.58
C LEU A 77 0.13 -22.35 -15.24
N HIS A 78 0.36 -23.63 -14.98
CA HIS A 78 0.10 -24.27 -13.69
C HIS A 78 1.27 -24.13 -12.70
N SER A 79 2.41 -23.58 -13.13
CA SER A 79 3.56 -23.41 -12.24
C SER A 79 3.27 -22.37 -11.15
N LYS A 80 3.86 -22.58 -9.96
CA LYS A 80 3.79 -21.61 -8.85
C LYS A 80 4.31 -20.23 -9.24
N LEU A 81 5.34 -20.19 -10.09
CA LEU A 81 5.92 -18.96 -10.60
C LEU A 81 4.95 -18.21 -11.53
N ALA A 82 4.31 -18.92 -12.47
CA ALA A 82 3.30 -18.31 -13.34
C ALA A 82 2.13 -17.77 -12.52
N PHE A 83 1.62 -18.53 -11.56
CA PHE A 83 0.62 -18.06 -10.61
C PHE A 83 1.05 -16.76 -9.91
N ALA A 84 2.23 -16.76 -9.29
CA ALA A 84 2.68 -15.63 -8.49
C ALA A 84 2.92 -14.37 -9.34
N PHE A 85 3.58 -14.52 -10.49
CA PHE A 85 3.87 -13.44 -11.41
C PHE A 85 2.59 -12.85 -12.02
N LEU A 86 1.69 -13.69 -12.55
CA LEU A 86 0.45 -13.21 -13.17
C LEU A 86 -0.51 -12.58 -12.15
N THR A 87 -0.59 -13.14 -10.94
CA THR A 87 -1.35 -12.53 -9.84
C THR A 87 -0.78 -11.16 -9.49
N SER A 88 0.54 -11.05 -9.37
CA SER A 88 1.23 -9.80 -9.09
C SER A 88 1.00 -8.75 -10.18
N VAL A 89 1.17 -9.13 -11.45
CA VAL A 89 0.93 -8.23 -12.59
C VAL A 89 -0.50 -7.72 -12.56
N LEU A 90 -1.49 -8.63 -12.50
CA LEU A 90 -2.90 -8.25 -12.49
C LEU A 90 -3.23 -7.32 -11.33
N MET A 91 -2.78 -7.64 -10.11
CA MET A 91 -3.03 -6.82 -8.93
C MET A 91 -2.39 -5.43 -9.07
N ASN A 92 -1.15 -5.34 -9.54
CA ASN A 92 -0.41 -4.08 -9.64
C ASN A 92 -0.78 -3.23 -10.86
N THR A 93 -1.43 -3.78 -11.88
CA THR A 93 -1.95 -2.99 -13.02
C THR A 93 -3.41 -2.58 -12.84
N SER A 94 -4.12 -3.14 -11.86
CA SER A 94 -5.53 -2.82 -11.58
C SER A 94 -5.73 -2.16 -10.20
N PHE A 95 -5.59 -2.94 -9.12
CA PHE A 95 -5.77 -2.48 -7.75
C PHE A 95 -4.65 -1.54 -7.31
N GLY A 96 -3.40 -1.78 -7.70
CA GLY A 96 -2.24 -0.96 -7.35
C GLY A 96 -2.44 0.55 -7.64
N PRO A 97 -2.79 0.95 -8.87
CA PRO A 97 -3.07 2.35 -9.21
C PRO A 97 -4.15 2.96 -8.33
N LEU A 98 -5.30 2.27 -8.23
CA LEU A 98 -6.45 2.73 -7.44
C LEU A 98 -6.10 2.89 -5.95
N PHE A 99 -5.39 1.92 -5.40
CA PHE A 99 -4.94 1.94 -4.01
C PHE A 99 -4.00 3.12 -3.75
N MET A 100 -2.98 3.30 -4.61
CA MET A 100 -1.97 4.34 -4.43
C MET A 100 -2.57 5.74 -4.54
N VAL A 101 -3.51 5.95 -5.46
CA VAL A 101 -4.18 7.25 -5.58
C VAL A 101 -5.11 7.48 -4.40
N PHE A 102 -5.87 6.48 -3.96
CA PHE A 102 -6.78 6.61 -2.81
C PHE A 102 -6.01 6.96 -1.53
N HIS A 103 -4.94 6.22 -1.24
CA HIS A 103 -4.02 6.53 -0.13
C HIS A 103 -3.47 7.96 -0.26
N LYS A 104 -3.04 8.38 -1.46
CA LYS A 104 -2.56 9.76 -1.66
C LYS A 104 -3.63 10.81 -1.35
N HIS A 105 -4.90 10.55 -1.65
CA HIS A 105 -6.00 11.45 -1.29
C HIS A 105 -6.24 11.51 0.21
N THR A 106 -6.22 10.37 0.91
CA THR A 106 -6.40 10.35 2.38
C THR A 106 -5.27 11.09 3.10
N ASP A 107 -4.05 10.95 2.61
CA ASP A 107 -2.89 11.67 3.12
C ASP A 107 -2.96 13.16 2.87
N THR A 108 -3.28 13.55 1.64
CA THR A 108 -3.41 14.96 1.25
C THR A 108 -4.52 15.65 2.06
N TYR A 109 -5.63 14.95 2.34
CA TYR A 109 -6.66 15.46 3.23
C TYR A 109 -6.14 15.70 4.65
N LEU A 110 -5.33 14.79 5.21
CA LEU A 110 -4.72 14.99 6.52
C LEU A 110 -3.70 16.14 6.55
N ASP A 111 -2.96 16.34 5.47
CA ASP A 111 -2.01 17.44 5.31
C ASP A 111 -2.75 18.79 5.35
N ILE A 112 -3.78 18.96 4.52
CA ILE A 112 -4.61 20.17 4.51
C ILE A 112 -5.27 20.38 5.89
N ARG A 113 -5.81 19.32 6.50
CA ARG A 113 -6.44 19.38 7.83
C ARG A 113 -5.46 19.88 8.90
N TYR A 114 -4.21 19.45 8.83
CA TYR A 114 -3.17 19.86 9.76
C TYR A 114 -2.77 21.32 9.54
N GLU A 115 -2.61 21.74 8.28
CA GLU A 115 -2.28 23.13 7.94
C GLU A 115 -3.38 24.11 8.34
N ASN A 116 -4.65 23.82 8.03
CA ASN A 116 -5.78 24.67 8.44
C ASN A 116 -5.84 24.81 9.97
N ARG A 117 -5.49 23.75 10.71
CA ARG A 117 -5.41 23.81 12.18
C ARG A 117 -4.29 24.74 12.65
N LEU A 118 -3.16 24.80 11.96
CA LEU A 118 -2.04 25.70 12.29
C LEU A 118 -2.36 27.16 11.96
N SER A 119 -3.09 27.42 10.87
CA SER A 119 -3.51 28.77 10.46
C SER A 119 -4.81 29.25 11.14
N ASN A 120 -5.42 28.44 12.01
CA ASN A 120 -6.75 28.66 12.60
C ASN A 120 -7.88 28.84 11.57
N GLU A 121 -7.71 28.28 10.38
CA GLU A 121 -8.74 28.22 9.37
C GLU A 121 -9.81 27.19 9.73
N THR A 122 -11.06 27.61 9.63
CA THR A 122 -12.24 26.79 9.92
C THR A 122 -12.98 26.35 8.64
N GLU A 123 -12.42 26.69 7.48
CA GLU A 123 -13.02 26.33 6.19
C GLU A 123 -13.08 24.81 6.01
N LYS A 124 -14.19 24.36 5.42
CA LYS A 124 -14.42 22.95 5.15
C LYS A 124 -13.55 22.51 3.98
N ILE A 125 -12.76 21.46 4.19
CA ILE A 125 -11.95 20.85 3.14
C ILE A 125 -12.88 20.19 2.12
N THR A 126 -12.76 20.58 0.86
CA THR A 126 -13.52 20.02 -0.25
C THR A 126 -12.69 18.98 -1.03
N LEU A 127 -13.36 18.15 -1.83
CA LEU A 127 -12.67 17.24 -2.75
C LEU A 127 -11.82 17.99 -3.78
N ARG A 128 -12.23 19.21 -4.17
CA ARG A 128 -11.48 20.04 -5.10
C ARG A 128 -10.12 20.43 -4.50
N ASP A 129 -10.07 20.73 -3.20
CA ASP A 129 -8.81 21.12 -2.52
C ASP A 129 -7.83 19.94 -2.47
N VAL A 130 -8.34 18.74 -2.15
CA VAL A 130 -7.54 17.51 -2.12
C VAL A 130 -7.01 17.19 -3.51
N CYS A 131 -7.88 17.14 -4.52
CA CYS A 131 -7.46 16.81 -5.90
C CYS A 131 -6.53 17.89 -6.47
N GLY A 132 -6.79 19.17 -6.21
CA GLY A 132 -5.98 20.29 -6.69
C GLY A 132 -4.56 20.30 -6.14
N ARG A 133 -4.32 19.65 -5.01
CA ARG A 133 -3.01 19.56 -4.36
C ARG A 133 -2.18 18.35 -4.81
N ILE A 134 -2.77 17.40 -5.50
CA ILE A 134 -2.09 16.21 -5.99
C ILE A 134 -1.51 16.48 -7.39
N ASP A 135 -0.19 16.35 -7.51
CA ASP A 135 0.47 16.32 -8.83
C ASP A 135 0.24 14.94 -9.49
N TYR A 136 -0.77 14.87 -10.35
CA TYR A 136 -1.11 13.64 -11.08
C TYR A 136 -0.07 13.26 -12.14
N TYR A 137 0.73 14.21 -12.64
CA TYR A 137 1.84 13.89 -13.55
C TYR A 137 2.95 13.19 -12.79
N ALA A 138 3.34 13.70 -11.61
CA ALA A 138 4.31 13.05 -10.74
C ALA A 138 3.80 11.68 -10.27
N TYR A 139 2.50 11.54 -9.97
CA TYR A 139 1.89 10.24 -9.69
C TYR A 139 2.05 9.27 -10.88
N ALA A 140 1.66 9.69 -12.09
CA ALA A 140 1.78 8.83 -13.27
C ALA A 140 3.24 8.41 -13.53
N LYS A 141 4.17 9.37 -13.52
CA LYS A 141 5.59 9.14 -13.79
C LYS A 141 6.26 8.27 -12.71
N ASN A 142 6.10 8.64 -11.44
CA ASN A 142 6.87 8.04 -10.35
C ASN A 142 6.20 6.79 -9.77
N VAL A 143 4.87 6.71 -9.81
CA VAL A 143 4.12 5.58 -9.25
C VAL A 143 3.72 4.59 -10.34
N LEU A 144 2.99 5.02 -11.36
CA LEU A 144 2.46 4.10 -12.38
C LEU A 144 3.55 3.51 -13.27
N VAL A 145 4.48 4.35 -13.74
CA VAL A 145 5.61 3.90 -14.58
C VAL A 145 6.82 3.54 -13.72
N GLY A 146 6.99 4.21 -12.59
CA GLY A 146 8.11 4.01 -11.68
C GLY A 146 7.92 2.81 -10.76
N THR A 147 7.36 3.03 -9.57
CA THR A 147 7.42 2.05 -8.47
C THR A 147 6.51 0.84 -8.66
N LEU A 148 5.34 0.97 -9.29
CA LEU A 148 4.44 -0.16 -9.52
C LEU A 148 5.13 -1.28 -10.34
N PRO A 149 5.70 -1.01 -11.52
CA PRO A 149 6.42 -2.02 -12.30
C PRO A 149 7.75 -2.44 -11.67
N THR A 150 8.55 -1.49 -11.17
CA THR A 150 9.95 -1.79 -10.81
C THR A 150 10.12 -2.34 -9.40
N PHE A 151 9.22 -2.01 -8.47
CA PHE A 151 9.27 -2.49 -7.09
C PHE A 151 8.11 -3.42 -6.77
N TRP A 152 6.87 -2.99 -7.00
CA TRP A 152 5.70 -3.73 -6.50
C TRP A 152 5.39 -4.99 -7.29
N VAL A 153 5.60 -5.04 -8.61
CA VAL A 153 5.42 -6.27 -9.39
C VAL A 153 6.42 -7.36 -8.94
N PRO A 154 7.73 -7.10 -8.85
CA PRO A 154 8.67 -8.08 -8.28
C PRO A 154 8.35 -8.45 -6.83
N ALA A 155 8.10 -7.46 -5.97
CA ALA A 155 7.85 -7.69 -4.55
C ALA A 155 6.59 -8.54 -4.32
N HIS A 156 5.48 -8.21 -4.98
CA HIS A 156 4.24 -9.00 -4.90
C HIS A 156 4.36 -10.38 -5.56
N THR A 157 5.23 -10.54 -6.58
CA THR A 157 5.53 -11.88 -7.12
C THR A 157 6.16 -12.74 -6.02
N ILE A 158 7.14 -12.22 -5.28
CA ILE A 158 7.71 -12.93 -4.13
C ILE A 158 6.63 -13.19 -3.08
N THR A 159 5.77 -12.21 -2.80
CA THR A 159 4.67 -12.38 -1.85
C THR A 159 3.77 -13.55 -2.22
N PHE A 160 3.37 -13.69 -3.49
CA PHE A 160 2.47 -14.77 -3.91
C PHE A 160 3.15 -16.14 -4.03
N LEU A 161 4.48 -16.21 -4.04
CA LEU A 161 5.22 -17.47 -3.87
C LEU A 161 5.14 -17.99 -2.43
N LEU A 162 4.89 -17.11 -1.45
CA LEU A 162 4.76 -17.51 -0.05
C LEU A 162 3.39 -18.20 0.23
N PRO A 163 3.34 -19.09 1.24
CA PRO A 163 2.09 -19.60 1.79
C PRO A 163 1.15 -18.45 2.21
N GLY A 164 -0.16 -18.68 2.07
CA GLY A 164 -1.21 -17.66 2.27
C GLY A 164 -1.11 -16.89 3.59
N GLU A 165 -0.75 -17.60 4.67
CA GLU A 165 -0.60 -17.06 6.03
C GLU A 165 0.50 -15.98 6.13
N TYR A 166 1.55 -16.08 5.31
CA TYR A 166 2.69 -15.16 5.33
C TYR A 166 2.54 -13.98 4.37
N ARG A 167 1.60 -14.04 3.41
CA ARG A 167 1.46 -13.02 2.36
C ARG A 167 1.20 -11.63 2.94
N VAL A 168 0.29 -11.53 3.90
CA VAL A 168 -0.12 -10.25 4.50
C VAL A 168 1.00 -9.66 5.36
N ILE A 169 1.69 -10.48 6.17
CA ILE A 169 2.79 -9.96 7.00
C ILE A 169 3.98 -9.54 6.12
N PHE A 170 4.28 -10.29 5.05
CA PHE A 170 5.30 -9.90 4.09
C PHE A 170 4.92 -8.60 3.37
N ALA A 171 3.65 -8.46 2.93
CA ALA A 171 3.16 -7.21 2.35
C ALA A 171 3.27 -6.01 3.30
N ALA A 172 2.97 -6.20 4.59
CA ALA A 172 3.13 -5.15 5.59
C ALA A 172 4.60 -4.76 5.82
N LEU A 173 5.54 -5.71 5.73
CA LEU A 173 6.98 -5.43 5.79
C LEU A 173 7.47 -4.63 4.57
N LEU A 174 6.88 -4.84 3.39
CA LEU A 174 7.24 -4.07 2.19
C LEU A 174 7.01 -2.56 2.37
N SER A 175 6.09 -2.15 3.23
CA SER A 175 5.89 -0.73 3.57
C SER A 175 7.13 -0.08 4.18
N ILE A 176 7.89 -0.83 4.99
CA ILE A 176 9.17 -0.36 5.56
C ILE A 176 10.25 -0.35 4.48
N CYS A 177 10.36 -1.44 3.71
CA CYS A 177 11.35 -1.54 2.63
C CYS A 177 11.21 -0.41 1.62
N LEU A 178 9.98 -0.11 1.18
CA LEU A 178 9.74 0.98 0.24
C LEU A 178 10.09 2.33 0.85
N GLY A 179 9.76 2.58 2.12
CA GLY A 179 10.13 3.80 2.83
C GLY A 179 11.63 4.05 2.82
N ILE A 180 12.43 3.01 3.06
CA ILE A 180 13.89 3.07 3.00
C ILE A 180 14.37 3.37 1.57
N ILE A 181 13.89 2.61 0.58
CA ILE A 181 14.32 2.72 -0.83
C ILE A 181 14.03 4.12 -1.39
N LEU A 182 12.84 4.65 -1.15
CA LEU A 182 12.46 5.97 -1.67
C LEU A 182 13.26 7.10 -1.01
N SER A 183 13.58 6.97 0.27
CA SER A 183 14.38 7.98 0.97
C SER A 183 15.85 7.99 0.56
N LEU A 184 16.38 6.89 0.02
CA LEU A 184 17.74 6.84 -0.53
C LEU A 184 17.84 7.38 -1.96
N LYS A 185 16.72 7.43 -2.70
CA LYS A 185 16.67 7.91 -4.09
C LYS A 185 16.38 9.43 -4.19
N SER A 186 15.96 10.05 -3.09
CA SER A 186 15.66 11.49 -2.99
C SER A 186 16.87 12.32 -2.59
#